data_AF-A0A3D3YT65-F1
#
_entry.id   AF-A0A3D3YT65-F1
#
_cell.length_a   1.000
_cell.length_b   1.000
_cell.length_c   1.000
_cell.angle_alpha   90.00
_cell.angle_beta   90.00
_cell.angle_gamma   90.00
#
_symmetry.space_group_name_H-M   'P 1'
#
loop_
_entity.id
_entity.type
_entity.pdbx_description
1 polymer ?
#
loop_
_entity_poly.entity_id
_entity_poly.type
_entity_poly.pdbx_seq_one_letter_code
_entity_poly.pdbx_strand_id
1 'polypeptide(L)'
;MEITQLAIGNTAYPLTVGEPLPVQAGQTLRVSCAFNYKVAEETGVSIWASLYKYTAGILNREGNAQTRQIITLEKALTYQPYEGQIDIVIGNVSSGAYGLIVELPDYDVETHIDDCISVSATTGMLEMMAPLLLIGLMAAMAGSMGSMMKKEESK
;
A
#
# COMPACT_ATOMS: atom_id res chain seq x y z
N MET A 1 -21.65 6.91 0.15
CA MET A 1 -20.42 6.72 -0.64
C MET A 1 -20.12 5.25 -0.67
N GLU A 2 -19.60 4.76 -1.78
CA GLU A 2 -19.23 3.36 -1.96
C GLU A 2 -17.93 3.24 -2.76
N ILE A 3 -17.15 2.21 -2.45
CA ILE A 3 -16.04 1.75 -3.29
C ILE A 3 -16.61 0.73 -4.26
N THR A 4 -16.51 0.99 -5.56
CA THR A 4 -17.15 0.16 -6.58
C THR A 4 -16.19 -0.84 -7.21
N GLN A 5 -14.90 -0.51 -7.27
CA GLN A 5 -13.88 -1.35 -7.92
C GLN A 5 -12.47 -0.99 -7.45
N LEU A 6 -11.57 -1.98 -7.40
CA LEU A 6 -10.13 -1.78 -7.28
C LEU A 6 -9.43 -2.29 -8.54
N ALA A 7 -8.43 -1.54 -9.01
CA ALA A 7 -7.50 -2.03 -10.01
C ALA A 7 -6.04 -1.90 -9.56
N ILE A 8 -5.21 -2.87 -9.94
CA ILE A 8 -3.77 -2.87 -9.74
C ILE A 8 -3.13 -2.90 -11.14
N GLY A 9 -2.44 -1.82 -11.51
CA GLY A 9 -2.04 -1.63 -12.91
C GLY A 9 -3.25 -1.60 -13.84
N ASN A 10 -3.33 -2.53 -14.79
CA ASN A 10 -4.42 -2.64 -15.77
C ASN A 10 -5.45 -3.73 -15.41
N THR A 11 -5.32 -4.40 -14.27
CA THR A 11 -6.22 -5.51 -13.88
C THR A 11 -7.18 -5.05 -12.81
N ALA A 12 -8.48 -5.20 -13.05
CA ALA A 12 -9.52 -4.95 -12.06
C ALA A 12 -9.80 -6.21 -11.23
N TYR A 13 -9.99 -6.03 -9.94
CA TYR A 13 -10.28 -7.10 -8.99
C TYR A 13 -11.61 -6.83 -8.28
N PRO A 14 -12.43 -7.87 -8.04
CA PRO A 14 -13.54 -7.75 -7.11
C PRO A 14 -12.97 -7.52 -5.70
N LEU A 15 -13.44 -6.50 -5.01
CA LEU A 15 -13.09 -6.25 -3.62
C LEU A 15 -14.02 -7.09 -2.74
N THR A 16 -13.51 -8.21 -2.24
CA THR A 16 -14.24 -9.07 -1.30
C THR A 16 -13.58 -8.99 0.08
N VAL A 17 -14.38 -8.79 1.12
CA VAL A 17 -13.88 -8.83 2.51
C VAL A 17 -13.28 -10.21 2.77
N GLY A 18 -12.07 -10.25 3.33
CA GLY A 18 -11.41 -11.50 3.74
C GLY A 18 -10.69 -12.27 2.63
N GLU A 19 -10.63 -11.73 1.40
CA GLU A 19 -9.75 -12.23 0.33
C GLU A 19 -8.71 -11.16 -0.05
N PRO A 20 -7.60 -11.05 0.71
CA PRO A 20 -6.66 -9.96 0.53
C PRO A 20 -5.94 -10.05 -0.82
N LEU A 21 -5.93 -8.94 -1.55
CA LEU A 21 -5.20 -8.83 -2.81
C LEU A 21 -3.72 -8.54 -2.53
N PRO A 22 -2.78 -9.35 -3.08
CA PRO A 22 -1.37 -9.14 -2.84
C PRO A 22 -0.86 -7.90 -3.58
N VAL A 23 -0.20 -7.00 -2.85
CA VAL A 23 0.41 -5.78 -3.39
C VAL A 23 1.83 -5.62 -2.88
N GLN A 24 2.65 -4.90 -3.64
CA GLN A 24 4.04 -4.57 -3.29
C GLN A 24 4.24 -3.06 -3.23
N ALA A 25 5.23 -2.63 -2.43
CA ALA A 25 5.70 -1.26 -2.46
C ALA A 25 6.12 -0.87 -3.89
N GLY A 26 5.76 0.35 -4.30
CA GLY A 26 5.93 0.88 -5.65
C GLY A 26 4.74 0.64 -6.57
N GLN A 27 3.77 -0.23 -6.22
CA GLN A 27 2.57 -0.40 -7.02
C GLN A 27 1.54 0.71 -6.76
N THR A 28 0.70 0.97 -7.76
CA THR A 28 -0.43 1.90 -7.67
C THR A 28 -1.74 1.13 -7.62
N LEU A 29 -2.55 1.44 -6.63
CA LEU A 29 -3.93 0.99 -6.51
C LEU A 29 -4.85 2.06 -7.04
N ARG A 30 -5.66 1.74 -8.04
CA ARG A 30 -6.70 2.62 -8.55
C ARG A 30 -8.03 2.26 -7.91
N VAL A 31 -8.55 3.14 -7.08
CA VAL A 31 -9.80 2.94 -6.36
C VAL A 31 -10.90 3.70 -7.08
N SER A 32 -11.92 2.99 -7.54
CA SER A 32 -13.13 3.60 -8.08
C SER A 32 -14.14 3.81 -6.96
N CYS A 33 -14.71 4.99 -6.89
CA CYS A 33 -15.68 5.36 -5.88
C CYS A 33 -16.90 6.05 -6.51
N ALA A 34 -18.04 5.91 -5.87
CA ALA A 34 -19.27 6.54 -6.28
C ALA A 34 -20.04 7.11 -5.07
N PHE A 35 -20.76 8.20 -5.29
CA PHE A 35 -21.69 8.76 -4.32
C PHE A 35 -22.70 9.69 -4.99
N ASN A 36 -23.83 9.94 -4.33
CA ASN A 36 -24.78 10.96 -4.77
C ASN A 36 -24.52 12.28 -4.05
N TYR A 37 -24.59 13.39 -4.77
CA TYR A 37 -24.33 14.73 -4.21
C TYR A 37 -25.41 15.74 -4.63
N LYS A 38 -25.52 16.82 -3.85
CA LYS A 38 -26.39 17.97 -4.10
C LYS A 38 -25.72 19.21 -3.54
N VAL A 39 -25.35 20.16 -4.40
CA VAL A 39 -24.63 21.39 -4.03
C VAL A 39 -25.26 22.61 -4.69
N ALA A 40 -25.37 23.72 -3.94
CA ALA A 40 -26.07 24.92 -4.40
C ALA A 40 -25.29 25.71 -5.46
N GLU A 41 -23.97 25.52 -5.49
CA GLU A 41 -23.00 26.14 -6.37
C GLU A 41 -21.86 25.16 -6.64
N GLU A 42 -21.03 25.45 -7.64
CA GLU A 42 -19.82 24.68 -7.92
C GLU A 42 -18.88 24.76 -6.71
N THR A 43 -18.38 23.62 -6.25
CA THR A 43 -17.54 23.58 -5.06
C THR A 43 -16.44 22.54 -5.16
N GLY A 44 -15.29 22.85 -4.56
CA GLY A 44 -14.19 21.91 -4.38
C GLY A 44 -14.41 21.06 -3.14
N VAL A 45 -14.35 19.75 -3.28
CA VAL A 45 -14.50 18.79 -2.18
C VAL A 45 -13.22 17.99 -2.02
N SER A 46 -12.71 17.89 -0.80
CA SER A 46 -11.58 17.01 -0.49
C SER A 46 -12.04 15.55 -0.58
N ILE A 47 -11.30 14.72 -1.31
CA ILE A 47 -11.46 13.26 -1.30
C ILE A 47 -10.12 12.61 -0.96
N TRP A 48 -10.14 11.75 0.05
CA TRP A 48 -8.95 11.04 0.55
C TRP A 48 -9.15 9.55 0.33
N ALA A 49 -8.07 8.85 -0.02
CA ALA A 49 -8.05 7.40 -0.06
C ALA A 49 -6.76 6.90 0.57
N SER A 50 -6.85 5.88 1.42
CA SER A 50 -5.67 5.32 2.09
C SER A 50 -5.82 3.85 2.40
N LEU A 51 -4.67 3.17 2.53
CA LEU A 51 -4.63 1.95 3.31
C LEU A 51 -4.75 2.29 4.80
N TYR A 52 -5.38 1.43 5.58
CA TYR A 52 -5.41 1.56 7.03
C TYR A 52 -5.26 0.21 7.73
N LYS A 53 -4.94 0.28 9.02
CA LYS A 53 -4.96 -0.86 9.93
C LYS A 53 -5.38 -0.41 11.32
N TYR A 54 -5.90 -1.34 12.11
CA TYR A 54 -6.16 -1.08 13.53
C TYR A 54 -4.89 -1.29 14.36
N THR A 55 -4.53 -0.30 15.16
CA THR A 55 -3.48 -0.44 16.19
C THR A 55 -4.13 -0.18 17.53
N ALA A 56 -4.16 -1.19 18.40
CA ALA A 56 -4.82 -1.12 19.71
C ALA A 56 -6.28 -0.61 19.63
N GLY A 57 -7.03 -1.04 18.61
CA GLY A 57 -8.43 -0.65 18.40
C GLY A 57 -8.64 0.73 17.77
N ILE A 58 -7.58 1.47 17.45
CA ILE A 58 -7.66 2.77 16.78
C ILE A 58 -7.39 2.58 15.29
N LEU A 59 -8.23 3.15 14.43
CA LEU A 59 -8.03 3.16 12.98
C LEU A 59 -6.84 4.07 12.63
N ASN A 60 -5.78 3.50 12.05
CA ASN A 60 -4.59 4.23 11.63
C ASN A 60 -4.48 4.22 10.12
N ARG A 61 -4.60 5.39 9.51
CA ARG A 61 -4.38 5.62 8.08
C ARG A 61 -2.87 5.57 7.81
N GLU A 62 -2.47 4.79 6.83
CA GLU A 62 -1.06 4.61 6.45
C GLU A 62 -0.62 5.79 5.59
N GLY A 63 0.17 6.70 6.18
CA GLY A 63 0.61 7.92 5.51
C GLY A 63 1.46 7.68 4.27
N ASN A 64 2.19 6.55 4.23
CA ASN A 64 2.97 6.14 3.06
C ASN A 64 2.14 5.40 1.99
N ALA A 65 0.83 5.22 2.20
CA ALA A 65 -0.10 4.64 1.24
C ALA A 65 -1.42 5.42 1.29
N GLN A 66 -1.33 6.73 1.06
CA GLN A 66 -2.44 7.66 1.08
C GLN A 66 -2.34 8.68 -0.07
N THR A 67 -3.49 8.99 -0.66
CA THR A 67 -3.66 10.09 -1.61
C THR A 67 -4.76 11.02 -1.13
N ARG A 68 -4.54 12.33 -1.29
CA ARG A 68 -5.51 13.39 -0.99
C ARG A 68 -5.60 14.28 -2.21
N GLN A 69 -6.82 14.51 -2.69
CA GLN A 69 -7.06 15.40 -3.83
C GLN A 69 -8.32 16.22 -3.61
N ILE A 70 -8.48 17.27 -4.40
CA ILE A 70 -9.70 18.07 -4.45
C ILE A 70 -10.40 17.73 -5.77
N ILE A 71 -11.68 17.37 -5.68
CA ILE A 71 -12.55 17.16 -6.84
C ILE A 71 -13.53 18.33 -6.93
N THR A 72 -13.90 18.71 -8.15
CA THR A 72 -14.93 19.73 -8.38
C THR A 72 -16.28 19.06 -8.52
N LEU A 73 -17.24 19.49 -7.71
CA LEU A 73 -18.65 19.13 -7.86
C LEU A 73 -19.39 20.31 -8.48
N GLU A 74 -19.99 20.07 -9.65
CA GLU A 74 -20.82 21.04 -10.35
C GLU A 74 -22.08 21.38 -9.57
N LYS A 75 -22.65 22.57 -9.78
CA LYS A 75 -23.94 22.94 -9.19
C LYS A 75 -25.01 21.88 -9.49
N ALA A 76 -25.61 21.33 -8.43
CA ALA A 76 -26.65 20.31 -8.52
C ALA A 76 -27.76 20.58 -7.48
N LEU A 77 -28.92 21.07 -7.94
CA LEU A 77 -30.07 21.35 -7.07
C LEU A 77 -30.94 20.11 -6.76
N THR A 78 -30.69 19.02 -7.49
CA THR A 78 -31.20 17.67 -7.25
C THR A 78 -30.02 16.74 -7.02
N TYR A 79 -30.27 15.56 -6.43
CA TYR A 79 -29.21 14.56 -6.29
C TYR A 79 -28.70 14.12 -7.66
N GLN A 80 -27.39 14.16 -7.83
CA GLN A 80 -26.67 13.70 -9.01
C GLN A 80 -25.63 12.64 -8.59
N PRO A 81 -25.41 11.60 -9.40
CA PRO A 81 -24.33 10.66 -9.15
C PRO A 81 -22.99 11.33 -9.48
N TYR A 82 -21.99 11.03 -8.65
CA TYR A 82 -20.58 11.22 -8.94
C TYR A 82 -19.94 9.84 -9.03
N GLU A 83 -19.14 9.63 -10.06
CA GLU A 83 -18.28 8.47 -10.22
C GLU A 83 -16.86 8.97 -10.50
N GLY A 84 -15.89 8.49 -9.74
CA GLY A 84 -14.52 8.96 -9.82
C GLY A 84 -13.50 7.92 -9.43
N GLN A 85 -12.24 8.23 -9.70
CA GLN A 85 -11.10 7.39 -9.39
C GLN A 85 -10.07 8.16 -8.58
N ILE A 86 -9.42 7.44 -7.67
CA ILE A 86 -8.31 7.96 -6.87
C ILE A 86 -7.21 6.90 -6.82
N ASP A 87 -6.01 7.31 -7.22
CA ASP A 87 -4.84 6.43 -7.30
C ASP A 87 -4.03 6.55 -5.99
N ILE A 88 -3.82 5.43 -5.30
CA ILE A 88 -2.97 5.31 -4.12
C ILE A 88 -1.65 4.67 -4.54
N VAL A 89 -0.54 5.39 -4.34
CA VAL A 89 0.80 4.80 -4.51
C VAL A 89 1.18 4.10 -3.21
N ILE A 90 1.47 2.81 -3.27
CA ILE A 90 1.94 2.05 -2.11
C ILE A 90 3.42 2.38 -1.88
N GLY A 91 3.71 3.21 -0.89
CA GLY A 91 5.06 3.54 -0.47
C GLY A 91 5.69 2.47 0.41
N ASN A 92 6.68 2.89 1.22
CA ASN A 92 7.32 1.99 2.18
C ASN A 92 6.43 1.80 3.42
N VAL A 93 5.69 0.69 3.44
CA VAL A 93 4.77 0.32 4.52
C VAL A 93 5.15 -1.05 5.07
N SER A 94 4.81 -1.32 6.33
CA SER A 94 5.06 -2.64 6.93
C SER A 94 4.29 -3.73 6.18
N SER A 95 4.86 -4.93 6.07
CA SER A 95 4.11 -6.08 5.55
C SER A 95 2.91 -6.41 6.45
N GLY A 96 1.80 -6.81 5.85
CA GLY A 96 0.61 -7.23 6.58
C GLY A 96 -0.68 -7.06 5.80
N ALA A 97 -1.80 -7.41 6.44
CA ALA A 97 -3.14 -7.11 5.95
C ALA A 97 -3.51 -5.66 6.28
N TYR A 98 -4.13 -4.99 5.31
CA TYR A 98 -4.62 -3.63 5.39
C TYR A 98 -6.05 -3.59 4.88
N GLY A 99 -6.86 -2.73 5.50
CA GLY A 99 -8.11 -2.29 4.90
C GLY A 99 -7.87 -1.14 3.93
N LEU A 100 -8.87 -0.87 3.10
CA LEU A 100 -8.93 0.27 2.20
C LEU A 100 -10.03 1.22 2.67
N ILE A 101 -9.73 2.50 2.81
CA ILE A 101 -10.70 3.53 3.19
C ILE A 101 -10.71 4.67 2.16
N VAL A 102 -11.90 5.15 1.83
CA VAL A 102 -12.10 6.37 1.03
C VAL A 102 -13.06 7.31 1.76
N GLU A 103 -12.72 8.59 1.78
CA GLU A 103 -13.29 9.58 2.69
C GLU A 103 -13.57 10.90 1.98
N LEU A 104 -14.64 11.56 2.40
CA LEU A 104 -14.94 12.97 2.16
C LEU A 104 -14.88 13.68 3.53
N PRO A 105 -13.68 14.08 4.00
CA PRO A 105 -13.48 14.54 5.37
C PRO A 105 -14.30 15.80 5.72
N ASP A 106 -14.55 16.66 4.75
CA ASP A 106 -15.34 17.89 4.92
C ASP A 106 -16.83 17.60 5.21
N TYR A 107 -17.27 16.35 5.00
CA TYR A 107 -18.66 15.92 5.12
C TYR A 107 -18.87 14.77 6.12
N ASP A 108 -17.81 14.32 6.81
CA ASP A 108 -17.86 13.17 7.73
C ASP A 108 -18.45 11.90 7.08
N VAL A 109 -18.14 11.70 5.80
CA VAL A 109 -18.56 10.52 5.02
C VAL A 109 -17.34 9.69 4.69
N GLU A 110 -17.38 8.42 5.07
CA GLU A 110 -16.35 7.45 4.73
C GLU A 110 -16.96 6.10 4.35
N THR A 111 -16.19 5.31 3.62
CA THR A 111 -16.47 3.90 3.35
C THR A 111 -15.15 3.14 3.40
N HIS A 112 -15.19 1.93 3.94
CA HIS A 112 -14.01 1.10 4.04
C HIS A 112 -14.33 -0.36 3.78
N ILE A 113 -13.29 -1.10 3.37
CA ILE A 113 -13.31 -2.55 3.20
C ILE A 113 -12.13 -3.08 4.02
N ASP A 114 -12.45 -3.81 5.09
CA ASP A 114 -11.46 -4.39 5.98
C ASP A 114 -10.66 -5.52 5.30
N ASP A 115 -9.38 -5.62 5.66
CA ASP A 115 -8.49 -6.74 5.33
C ASP A 115 -8.52 -7.18 3.85
N CYS A 116 -8.67 -6.23 2.91
CA CYS A 116 -8.78 -6.50 1.48
C CYS A 116 -7.45 -6.36 0.71
N ILE A 117 -6.40 -5.87 1.36
CA ILE A 117 -5.06 -5.68 0.76
C ILE A 117 -4.02 -6.40 1.62
N SER A 118 -3.18 -7.22 0.99
CA SER A 118 -2.02 -7.85 1.64
C SER A 118 -0.73 -7.26 1.08
N VAL A 119 -0.08 -6.39 1.85
CA VAL A 119 1.21 -5.83 1.47
C VAL A 119 2.32 -6.82 1.81
N SER A 120 3.07 -7.24 0.80
CA SER A 120 4.27 -8.06 1.00
C SER A 120 5.48 -7.18 1.27
N ALA A 121 6.35 -7.59 2.20
CA ALA A 121 7.64 -6.92 2.35
C ALA A 121 8.44 -7.05 1.05
N THR A 122 9.02 -5.96 0.58
CA THR A 122 10.12 -6.04 -0.37
C THR A 122 11.27 -6.74 0.35
N THR A 123 11.62 -7.95 -0.10
CA THR A 123 12.79 -8.69 0.38
C THR A 123 13.97 -7.73 0.39
N GLY A 124 14.49 -7.41 1.58
CA GLY A 124 15.46 -6.34 1.72
C GLY A 124 16.71 -6.67 0.89
N MET A 125 17.36 -5.67 0.30
CA MET A 125 18.63 -5.88 -0.44
C MET A 125 19.67 -6.65 0.40
N LEU A 126 19.60 -6.53 1.73
CA LEU A 126 20.41 -7.27 2.69
C LEU A 126 20.10 -8.78 2.74
N GLU A 127 18.84 -9.18 2.58
CA GLU A 127 18.43 -10.60 2.47
C GLU A 127 18.92 -11.22 1.16
N MET A 128 18.98 -10.43 0.07
CA MET A 128 19.58 -10.86 -1.20
C MET A 128 21.11 -10.95 -1.13
N MET A 129 21.76 -10.14 -0.30
CA MET A 129 23.22 -10.15 -0.11
C MET A 129 23.70 -11.14 0.96
N ALA A 130 22.82 -11.63 1.83
CA ALA A 130 23.16 -12.59 2.88
C ALA A 130 23.86 -13.86 2.35
N PRO A 131 23.43 -14.49 1.22
CA PRO A 131 24.14 -15.62 0.65
C PRO A 131 25.56 -15.26 0.17
N LEU A 132 25.76 -14.07 -0.42
CA LEU A 132 27.06 -13.63 -0.92
C LEU A 132 28.03 -13.30 0.23
N LEU A 133 27.54 -12.70 1.30
CA LEU A 133 28.33 -12.45 2.51
C LEU A 133 28.78 -13.75 3.18
N LEU A 134 27.91 -14.77 3.24
CA LEU A 134 28.28 -16.09 3.75
C LEU A 134 29.37 -16.75 2.90
N ILE A 135 29.27 -16.67 1.58
CA ILE A 135 30.31 -17.19 0.67
C ILE A 135 31.64 -16.47 0.90
N GLY A 136 31.62 -15.13 1.04
CA GLY A 136 32.82 -14.34 1.34
C GLY A 136 33.46 -14.73 2.68
N LEU A 137 32.65 -14.97 3.71
CA LEU A 137 33.11 -15.43 5.03
C LEU A 137 33.71 -16.83 4.99
N MET A 138 33.11 -17.77 4.26
CA MET A 138 33.67 -19.11 4.08
C MET A 138 34.99 -19.08 3.30
N ALA A 139 35.09 -18.26 2.25
CA ALA A 139 36.35 -18.09 1.50
C ALA A 139 37.47 -17.50 2.36
N ALA A 140 37.17 -16.52 3.22
CA ALA A 140 38.14 -15.94 4.15
C ALA A 140 38.62 -16.96 5.21
N MET A 141 37.72 -17.79 5.73
CA MET A 141 38.08 -18.86 6.68
C MET A 141 38.88 -20.00 6.03
N ALA A 142 38.60 -20.35 4.78
CA ALA A 142 39.40 -21.32 4.03
C ALA A 142 40.82 -20.80 3.75
N GLY A 143 40.95 -19.51 3.43
CA GLY A 143 42.25 -18.86 3.23
C GLY A 143 43.10 -18.81 4.50
N SER A 144 42.48 -18.57 5.67
CA SER A 144 43.21 -18.55 6.96
C SER A 144 43.66 -19.95 7.40
N MET A 145 42.83 -20.99 7.23
CA MET A 145 43.22 -22.38 7.50
C MET A 145 44.35 -22.87 6.56
N GLY A 146 44.30 -22.52 5.28
CA GLY A 146 45.37 -22.85 4.32
C GLY A 146 46.72 -22.18 4.65
N SER A 147 46.69 -20.99 5.28
CA SER A 147 47.90 -20.29 5.75
C SER A 147 48.49 -20.88 7.04
N MET A 148 47.66 -21.51 7.88
CA MET A 148 48.08 -22.12 9.14
C MET A 148 48.72 -23.50 8.91
N MET A 149 48.19 -24.33 8.01
CA MET A 149 48.79 -25.64 7.69
C MET A 149 50.16 -25.52 7.01
N LYS A 150 50.39 -24.52 6.15
CA LYS A 150 51.70 -24.31 5.51
C LYS A 150 52.81 -23.88 6.48
N LYS A 151 52.47 -23.42 7.69
CA LYS A 151 53.45 -23.03 8.71
C LYS A 151 53.96 -24.21 9.55
N GLU A 152 53.28 -25.36 9.53
CA GLU A 152 53.69 -26.54 10.29
C GLU A 152 54.61 -27.50 9.52
N GLU A 153 54.65 -27.44 8.17
CA GLU A 153 55.54 -28.30 7.36
C GLU A 153 56.96 -27.73 7.16
N SER A 154 57.25 -26.54 7.68
CA SER A 154 58.62 -26.00 7.76
C SER A 154 59.13 -26.04 9.19
N LYS A 155 59.50 -27.23 9.66
CA LYS A 155 60.37 -27.38 10.83
C LYS A 155 61.33 -28.55 10.66
#